data_AF-A0A369JC55-F1
#
_entry.id   AF-A0A369JC55-F1
#
_cell.length_a   1.000
_cell.length_b   1.000
_cell.length_c   1.000
_cell.angle_alpha   90.00
_cell.angle_beta   90.00
_cell.angle_gamma   90.00
#
_symmetry.space_group_name_H-M   'P 1'
#
loop_
_entity.id
_entity.type
_entity.pdbx_description
1 polymer ?
#
loop_
_entity_poly.entity_id
_entity_poly.type
_entity_poly.pdbx_seq_one_letter_code
_entity_poly.pdbx_strand_id
1 'polypeptide(L)'
;MKCTLKSLVSLTLLPLVFGAEYLVGVGKDETTGKKGLGFDPSVIHPQAGDTIAWEFRSGQHSVVQSTFENPCTGNGGINTGVQTVSDSLSVDAPGLPIIRVTVNNTDPLWFFDEAGGLCSKGAVLAVNPSSTQTAAAFKENAAKAPATSPPSTTQGDSSSSIASETSPAPSTTPSNAAQQIGQHVGLALGAFSFLFLGML
;
A
#
# COMPACT_ATOMS: atom_id res chain seq x y z
N MET A 1 50.84 14.29 52.26
CA MET A 1 50.63 13.76 50.90
C MET A 1 49.14 13.46 50.75
N LYS A 2 48.39 14.25 49.96
CA LYS A 2 46.94 14.05 49.74
C LYS A 2 46.71 13.93 48.23
N CYS A 3 46.62 12.70 47.73
CA CYS A 3 46.23 12.42 46.35
C CYS A 3 44.73 12.67 46.20
N THR A 4 44.37 13.74 45.49
CA THR A 4 42.98 14.01 45.09
C THR A 4 42.73 13.32 43.75
N LEU A 5 41.96 12.24 43.77
CA LEU A 5 41.54 11.50 42.58
C LEU A 5 40.46 12.31 41.85
N LYS A 6 40.83 12.98 40.76
CA LYS A 6 39.87 13.65 39.87
C LYS A 6 39.11 12.60 39.08
N SER A 7 37.84 12.40 39.43
CA SER A 7 36.90 11.56 38.68
C SER A 7 36.72 12.14 37.28
N LEU A 8 37.22 11.43 36.27
CA LEU A 8 36.98 11.74 34.85
C LEU A 8 35.65 11.11 34.47
N VAL A 9 34.59 11.92 34.44
CA VAL A 9 33.30 11.52 33.86
C VAL A 9 33.48 11.48 32.34
N SER A 10 33.65 10.27 31.80
CA SER A 10 33.71 10.02 30.37
C SER A 10 32.30 10.07 29.79
N LEU A 11 31.92 11.21 29.22
CA LEU A 11 30.66 11.40 28.49
C LEU A 11 30.76 10.70 27.13
N THR A 12 30.32 9.45 27.04
CA THR A 12 30.18 8.75 25.76
C THR A 12 29.06 9.40 24.96
N LEU A 13 29.41 10.12 23.89
CA LEU A 13 28.45 10.66 22.93
C LEU A 13 27.78 9.48 22.22
N LEU A 14 26.57 9.11 22.64
CA LEU A 14 25.79 8.10 21.95
C LEU A 14 25.38 8.69 20.59
N PRO A 15 25.81 8.12 19.44
CA PRO A 15 25.34 8.61 18.15
C PRO A 15 23.83 8.36 18.07
N LEU A 16 23.06 9.44 18.08
CA LEU A 16 21.64 9.39 17.74
C LEU A 16 21.56 9.09 16.24
N VAL A 17 21.23 7.84 15.90
CA VAL A 17 20.84 7.47 14.54
C VAL A 17 19.44 8.04 14.32
N PHE A 18 19.35 9.20 13.68
CA PHE A 18 18.08 9.74 13.19
C PHE A 18 17.85 9.18 11.78
N GLY A 19 16.72 8.50 11.56
CA GLY A 19 16.23 8.23 10.21
C GLY A 19 15.71 9.50 9.55
N ALA A 20 15.92 9.65 8.25
CA ALA A 20 15.34 10.73 7.46
C ALA A 20 13.84 10.52 7.24
N GLU A 21 13.07 11.60 7.05
CA GLU A 21 11.66 11.53 6.64
C GLU A 21 11.52 11.94 5.16
N TYR A 22 10.97 11.06 4.34
CA TYR A 22 10.63 11.28 2.94
C TYR A 22 9.15 11.61 2.84
N LEU A 23 8.83 12.89 2.66
CA LEU A 23 7.45 13.34 2.42
C LEU A 23 7.06 13.09 0.97
N VAL A 24 6.02 12.28 0.76
CA VAL A 24 5.45 11.98 -0.56
C VAL A 24 4.00 12.46 -0.59
N GLY A 25 3.71 13.42 -1.47
CA GLY A 25 2.34 13.87 -1.72
C GLY A 25 1.58 12.87 -2.58
N VAL A 26 0.46 12.35 -2.09
CA VAL A 26 -0.43 11.42 -2.82
C VAL A 26 -1.60 12.21 -3.42
N GLY A 27 -1.80 12.12 -4.74
CA GLY A 27 -2.79 12.95 -5.44
C GLY A 27 -2.23 14.28 -5.96
N LYS A 28 -0.92 14.35 -6.15
CA LYS A 28 -0.19 15.51 -6.66
C LYS A 28 0.55 15.12 -7.94
N ASP A 29 0.40 15.94 -8.98
CA ASP A 29 1.15 15.76 -10.21
C ASP A 29 2.57 16.32 -10.03
N GLU A 30 3.58 15.45 -10.08
CA GLU A 30 5.00 15.79 -9.86
C GLU A 30 5.54 16.81 -10.88
N THR A 31 4.97 16.89 -12.08
CA THR A 31 5.46 17.82 -13.12
C THR A 31 4.94 19.24 -12.90
N THR A 32 3.68 19.37 -12.51
CA THR A 32 2.97 20.65 -12.38
C THR A 32 2.91 21.15 -10.94
N GLY A 33 3.13 20.27 -9.95
CA GLY A 33 2.94 20.54 -8.53
C GLY A 33 1.49 20.82 -8.14
N LYS A 34 0.52 20.50 -9.01
CA LYS A 34 -0.91 20.77 -8.80
C LYS A 34 -1.64 19.51 -8.37
N LYS A 35 -2.91 19.68 -7.99
CA LYS A 35 -3.84 18.55 -7.83
C LYS A 35 -3.80 17.71 -9.10
N GLY A 36 -3.68 16.41 -8.94
CA GLY A 36 -3.54 15.53 -10.09
C GLY A 36 -3.48 14.07 -9.68
N LEU A 37 -2.87 13.28 -10.55
CA LEU A 37 -2.71 11.85 -10.35
C LEU A 37 -1.26 11.56 -9.98
N GLY A 38 -1.08 10.62 -9.06
CA GLY A 38 0.22 10.07 -8.71
C GLY A 38 0.84 10.62 -7.44
N PHE A 39 2.17 10.56 -7.43
CA PHE A 39 3.00 10.74 -6.27
C PHE A 39 4.05 11.81 -6.58
N ASP A 40 4.25 12.72 -5.64
CA ASP A 40 5.26 13.77 -5.73
C ASP A 40 6.15 13.75 -4.47
N PRO A 41 7.41 13.32 -4.57
CA PRO A 41 8.06 12.75 -5.77
C PRO A 41 7.55 11.35 -6.12
N SER A 42 7.68 10.93 -7.38
CA SER A 42 7.30 9.58 -7.84
C SER A 42 8.42 8.55 -7.70
N VAL A 43 9.62 8.99 -7.31
CA VAL A 43 10.78 8.15 -7.02
C VAL A 43 11.48 8.63 -5.76
N ILE A 44 11.74 7.72 -4.82
CA ILE A 44 12.50 8.00 -3.59
C ILE A 44 13.55 6.92 -3.32
N HIS A 45 14.58 7.27 -2.55
CA HIS A 45 15.70 6.37 -2.22
C HIS A 45 16.01 6.32 -0.71
N PRO A 46 15.06 5.90 0.14
CA PRO A 46 15.25 5.83 1.58
C PRO A 46 16.20 4.68 1.99
N GLN A 47 16.90 4.88 3.10
CA GLN A 47 17.71 3.86 3.78
C GLN A 47 16.89 3.13 4.85
N ALA A 48 17.40 1.97 5.30
CA ALA A 48 16.81 1.29 6.45
C ALA A 48 16.83 2.20 7.70
N GLY A 49 15.70 2.33 8.37
CA GLY A 49 15.48 3.25 9.50
C GLY A 49 14.86 4.59 9.12
N ASP A 50 14.83 4.95 7.83
CA ASP A 50 14.11 6.15 7.36
C ASP A 50 12.60 5.94 7.43
N THR A 51 11.83 7.03 7.34
CA THR A 51 10.36 7.01 7.32
C THR A 51 9.85 7.58 6.01
N ILE A 52 8.90 6.90 5.38
CA ILE A 52 8.11 7.44 4.28
C ILE A 52 6.82 8.00 4.87
N ALA A 53 6.58 9.29 4.64
CA ALA A 53 5.38 9.99 5.08
C ALA A 53 4.50 10.30 3.86
N TRP A 54 3.42 9.54 3.68
CA TRP A 54 2.45 9.79 2.62
C TRP A 54 1.43 10.83 3.08
N GLU A 55 1.49 12.03 2.50
CA GLU A 55 0.56 13.12 2.75
C GLU A 55 -0.51 13.17 1.66
N PHE A 56 -1.76 12.93 2.03
CA PHE A 56 -2.86 12.79 1.08
C PHE A 56 -3.42 14.17 0.69
N ARG A 57 -3.36 14.48 -0.60
CA ARG A 57 -3.90 15.73 -1.15
C ARG A 57 -5.43 15.63 -1.30
N SER A 58 -6.06 16.75 -1.60
CA SER A 58 -7.50 16.80 -1.89
C SER A 58 -7.90 15.80 -2.97
N GLY A 59 -8.96 15.04 -2.74
CA GLY A 59 -9.41 13.97 -3.62
C GLY A 59 -9.57 12.66 -2.87
N GLN A 60 -9.67 11.57 -3.62
CA GLN A 60 -9.70 10.20 -3.11
C GLN A 60 -8.47 9.48 -3.63
N HIS A 61 -7.57 9.10 -2.72
CA HIS A 61 -6.27 8.55 -3.06
C HIS A 61 -5.89 7.43 -2.09
N SER A 62 -5.13 6.45 -2.56
CA SER A 62 -4.54 5.41 -1.70
C SER A 62 -3.07 5.17 -2.02
N VAL A 63 -2.41 4.44 -1.12
CA VAL A 63 -1.10 3.85 -1.35
C VAL A 63 -1.22 2.36 -1.13
N VAL A 64 -1.11 1.60 -2.22
CA VAL A 64 -1.20 0.15 -2.22
C VAL A 64 0.07 -0.44 -2.80
N GLN A 65 0.67 -1.38 -2.08
CA GLN A 65 1.87 -2.08 -2.52
C GLN A 65 1.52 -3.10 -3.61
N SER A 66 2.33 -3.12 -4.68
CA SER A 66 2.26 -4.08 -5.77
C SER A 66 3.61 -4.75 -6.00
N THR A 67 3.72 -5.52 -7.08
CA THR A 67 5.03 -5.92 -7.62
C THR A 67 5.37 -5.04 -8.82
N PHE A 68 6.63 -5.10 -9.26
CA PHE A 68 7.10 -4.40 -10.46
C PHE A 68 6.38 -4.88 -11.73
N GLU A 69 6.13 -6.18 -11.82
CA GLU A 69 5.54 -6.87 -12.98
C GLU A 69 4.03 -6.72 -13.05
N ASN A 70 3.37 -6.61 -11.89
CA ASN A 70 1.91 -6.51 -11.78
C ASN A 70 1.52 -5.22 -11.05
N PRO A 71 1.80 -4.03 -11.63
CA PRO A 71 1.25 -2.79 -11.12
C PRO A 71 -0.28 -2.82 -11.13
N CYS A 72 -0.89 -1.94 -10.33
CA CYS A 72 -2.35 -1.80 -10.22
C CYS A 72 -3.08 -2.99 -9.58
N THR A 73 -2.34 -3.94 -9.00
CA THR A 73 -2.89 -5.05 -8.21
C THR A 73 -2.15 -5.13 -6.89
N GLY A 74 -2.89 -5.14 -5.79
CA GLY A 74 -2.32 -5.29 -4.46
C GLY A 74 -1.62 -6.64 -4.31
N ASN A 75 -0.42 -6.64 -3.73
CA ASN A 75 0.33 -7.88 -3.46
C ASN A 75 0.12 -8.43 -2.04
N GLY A 76 -0.85 -7.87 -1.30
CA GLY A 76 -1.11 -8.21 0.11
C GLY A 76 -0.16 -7.55 1.12
N GLY A 77 0.73 -6.68 0.65
CA GLY A 77 1.60 -5.85 1.48
C GLY A 77 0.90 -4.61 2.04
N ILE A 78 1.63 -3.50 2.09
CA ILE A 78 1.12 -2.23 2.62
C ILE A 78 -0.10 -1.78 1.81
N ASN A 79 -1.17 -1.41 2.51
CA ASN A 79 -2.35 -0.80 1.94
C ASN A 79 -2.91 0.21 2.94
N THR A 80 -3.03 1.48 2.53
CA THR A 80 -3.56 2.55 3.39
C THR A 80 -5.08 2.63 3.41
N GLY A 81 -5.75 1.89 2.51
CA GLY A 81 -7.11 2.18 2.07
C GLY A 81 -7.20 3.53 1.35
N VAL A 82 -8.38 3.80 0.78
CA VAL A 82 -8.68 5.09 0.17
C VAL A 82 -8.88 6.14 1.25
N GLN A 83 -8.02 7.16 1.23
CA GLN A 83 -8.11 8.36 2.03
C GLN A 83 -8.88 9.43 1.26
N THR A 84 -9.88 10.04 1.89
CA THR A 84 -10.72 11.08 1.28
C THR A 84 -10.43 12.42 1.94
N VAL A 85 -10.02 13.40 1.12
CA VAL A 85 -9.77 14.79 1.54
C VAL A 85 -10.64 15.70 0.69
N SER A 86 -11.26 16.71 1.31
CA SER A 86 -12.15 17.65 0.61
C SER A 86 -11.50 18.29 -0.62
N ASP A 87 -12.19 18.24 -1.76
CA ASP A 87 -11.80 18.89 -3.01
C ASP A 87 -11.74 20.43 -2.93
N SER A 88 -12.31 21.02 -1.88
CA SER A 88 -12.27 22.47 -1.64
C SER A 88 -10.91 22.98 -1.15
N LEU A 89 -10.07 22.10 -0.59
CA LEU A 89 -8.76 22.49 -0.06
C LEU A 89 -7.74 22.73 -1.20
N SER A 90 -6.78 23.62 -0.98
CA SER A 90 -5.61 23.75 -1.86
C SER A 90 -4.76 22.46 -1.84
N VAL A 91 -3.98 22.21 -2.91
CA VAL A 91 -3.14 21.00 -3.02
C VAL A 91 -2.21 20.82 -1.82
N ASP A 92 -1.58 21.89 -1.34
CA ASP A 92 -0.67 21.87 -0.18
C ASP A 92 -1.28 22.59 1.03
N ALA A 93 -2.59 22.39 1.27
CA ALA A 93 -3.22 22.89 2.49
C ALA A 93 -2.50 22.36 3.75
N PRO A 94 -2.40 23.14 4.83
CA PRO A 94 -1.80 22.64 6.07
C PRO A 94 -2.71 21.60 6.75
N GLY A 95 -2.11 20.64 7.47
CA GLY A 95 -2.84 19.67 8.29
C GLY A 95 -3.53 18.56 7.49
N LEU A 96 -3.03 18.24 6.30
CA LEU A 96 -3.51 17.12 5.50
C LEU A 96 -3.22 15.78 6.21
N PRO A 97 -4.01 14.72 5.95
CA PRO A 97 -3.77 13.41 6.53
C PRO A 97 -2.39 12.88 6.11
N ILE A 98 -1.64 12.34 7.07
CA ILE A 98 -0.34 11.72 6.83
C ILE A 98 -0.32 10.32 7.41
N ILE A 99 0.11 9.34 6.62
CA ILE A 99 0.43 7.99 7.08
C ILE A 99 1.93 7.79 6.97
N ARG A 100 2.56 7.27 8.04
CA ARG A 100 4.00 7.05 8.13
C ARG A 100 4.32 5.56 8.19
N VAL A 101 5.31 5.14 7.41
CA VAL A 101 5.88 3.79 7.48
C VAL A 101 7.39 3.87 7.54
N THR A 102 7.96 3.11 8.49
CA THR A 102 9.41 2.95 8.61
C THR A 102 9.92 1.96 7.56
N VAL A 103 11.03 2.32 6.93
CA VAL A 103 11.71 1.51 5.93
C VAL A 103 12.59 0.50 6.65
N ASN A 104 12.32 -0.79 6.45
CA ASN A 104 13.05 -1.86 7.14
C ASN A 104 14.33 -2.28 6.41
N ASN A 105 14.35 -2.15 5.08
CA ASN A 105 15.48 -2.51 4.23
C ASN A 105 15.49 -1.63 2.96
N THR A 106 16.52 -1.78 2.14
CA THR A 106 16.70 -1.02 0.90
C THR A 106 16.19 -1.75 -0.34
N ASP A 107 15.37 -2.80 -0.18
CA ASP A 107 14.84 -3.54 -1.33
C ASP A 107 13.87 -2.65 -2.13
N PRO A 108 13.76 -2.85 -3.46
CA PRO A 108 12.80 -2.09 -4.26
C PRO A 108 11.36 -2.34 -3.82
N LEU A 109 10.61 -1.27 -3.57
CA LEU A 109 9.17 -1.33 -3.29
C LEU A 109 8.40 -0.53 -4.33
N TRP A 110 7.21 -1.04 -4.66
CA TRP A 110 6.39 -0.56 -5.75
C TRP A 110 4.99 -0.27 -5.23
N PHE A 111 4.51 0.96 -5.45
CA PHE A 111 3.20 1.39 -4.95
C PHE A 111 2.38 2.02 -6.05
N PHE A 112 1.06 1.96 -5.89
CA PHE A 112 0.12 2.61 -6.79
C PHE A 112 -1.06 3.21 -6.02
N ASP A 113 -1.74 4.14 -6.67
CA ASP A 113 -3.04 4.66 -6.24
C ASP A 113 -4.16 3.83 -6.88
N GLU A 114 -4.95 3.14 -6.04
CA GLU A 114 -6.03 2.27 -6.49
C GLU A 114 -7.31 3.04 -6.84
N ALA A 115 -7.40 4.32 -6.45
CA ALA A 115 -8.59 5.12 -6.67
C ALA A 115 -8.83 5.36 -8.17
N GLY A 116 -10.09 5.19 -8.61
CA GLY A 116 -10.59 5.70 -9.91
C GLY A 116 -9.79 5.30 -11.16
N GLY A 117 -9.05 4.19 -11.12
CA GLY A 117 -8.18 3.77 -12.23
C GLY A 117 -7.01 4.73 -12.48
N LEU A 118 -6.54 5.46 -11.46
CA LEU A 118 -5.41 6.39 -11.59
C LEU A 118 -4.09 5.66 -11.84
N CYS A 119 -3.93 4.43 -11.35
CA CYS A 119 -2.72 3.63 -11.57
C CYS A 119 -2.35 3.48 -13.05
N SER A 120 -3.29 3.10 -13.93
CA SER A 120 -3.01 2.94 -15.36
C SER A 120 -2.76 4.26 -16.09
N LYS A 121 -3.03 5.39 -15.44
CA LYS A 121 -2.68 6.74 -15.91
C LYS A 121 -1.30 7.19 -15.40
N GLY A 122 -0.60 6.34 -14.66
CA GLY A 122 0.74 6.59 -14.14
C GLY A 122 0.79 7.06 -12.69
N ALA A 123 -0.28 6.83 -11.90
CA ALA A 123 -0.25 7.07 -10.46
C ALA A 123 0.49 5.93 -9.74
N VAL A 124 1.81 5.94 -9.87
CA VAL A 124 2.73 4.93 -9.31
C VAL A 124 3.93 5.58 -8.63
N LEU A 125 4.45 4.91 -7.61
CA LEU A 125 5.64 5.30 -6.84
C LEU A 125 6.66 4.17 -6.84
N ALA A 126 7.91 4.51 -7.13
CA ALA A 126 9.05 3.60 -7.03
C ALA A 126 9.93 3.99 -5.84
N VAL A 127 10.14 3.06 -4.91
CA VAL A 127 11.04 3.22 -3.77
C VAL A 127 12.25 2.35 -3.98
N ASN A 128 13.44 2.93 -3.92
CA ASN A 128 14.71 2.25 -4.18
C ASN A 128 14.73 1.44 -5.51
N PRO A 129 14.32 2.01 -6.67
CA PRO A 129 14.38 1.30 -7.94
C PRO A 129 15.83 0.94 -8.30
N SER A 130 16.01 -0.14 -9.03
CA SER A 130 17.32 -0.59 -9.51
C SER A 130 17.58 -0.12 -10.93
N SER A 131 18.79 -0.38 -11.45
CA SER A 131 19.12 -0.09 -12.85
C SER A 131 18.36 -0.96 -13.84
N THR A 132 17.85 -2.13 -13.41
CA THR A 132 17.09 -3.06 -14.26
C THR A 132 15.58 -2.95 -14.07
N GLN A 133 15.13 -2.60 -12.87
CA GLN A 133 13.73 -2.29 -12.56
C GLN A 133 13.63 -0.79 -12.27
N THR A 134 13.34 -0.01 -13.31
CA THR A 134 13.32 1.46 -13.25
C THR A 134 11.91 1.99 -13.00
N ALA A 135 11.81 3.20 -12.44
CA ALA A 135 10.53 3.88 -12.28
C ALA A 135 9.79 4.11 -13.62
N ALA A 136 10.54 4.39 -14.69
CA ALA A 136 9.99 4.54 -16.04
C ALA A 136 9.35 3.23 -16.52
N ALA A 137 10.05 2.11 -16.38
CA ALA A 137 9.52 0.79 -16.75
C ALA A 137 8.31 0.41 -15.89
N PHE A 138 8.30 0.76 -14.60
CA PHE A 138 7.14 0.53 -13.74
C PHE A 138 5.91 1.32 -14.20
N LYS A 139 6.10 2.59 -14.59
CA LYS A 139 5.04 3.43 -15.17
C LYS A 139 4.51 2.87 -16.49
N GLU A 140 5.39 2.32 -17.33
CA GLU A 140 4.99 1.62 -18.57
C GLU A 140 4.22 0.33 -18.31
N ASN A 141 4.62 -0.45 -17.30
CA ASN A 141 3.89 -1.64 -16.89
C ASN A 141 2.48 -1.25 -16.39
N ALA A 142 2.36 -0.16 -15.62
CA ALA A 142 1.08 0.33 -15.11
C ALA A 142 0.13 0.74 -16.24
N ALA A 143 0.64 1.41 -17.27
CA ALA A 143 -0.15 1.78 -18.45
C ALA A 143 -0.69 0.56 -19.23
N LYS A 144 -0.05 -0.61 -19.10
CA LYS A 144 -0.47 -1.87 -19.72
C LYS A 144 -1.36 -2.72 -18.82
N ALA A 145 -1.53 -2.35 -17.54
CA ALA A 145 -2.31 -3.11 -16.60
C ALA A 145 -3.79 -3.16 -17.03
N PRO A 146 -4.49 -4.28 -16.82
CA PRO A 146 -5.92 -4.37 -17.11
C PRO A 146 -6.68 -3.30 -16.33
N ALA A 147 -7.62 -2.62 -17.00
CA ALA A 147 -8.57 -1.77 -16.31
C ALA A 147 -9.46 -2.69 -15.46
N THR A 148 -9.34 -2.60 -14.13
CA THR A 148 -10.27 -3.07 -13.07
C THR A 148 -9.56 -3.93 -12.03
N SER A 149 -9.08 -3.28 -10.96
CA SER A 149 -8.96 -3.89 -9.64
C SER A 149 -9.97 -3.19 -8.73
N PRO A 150 -10.90 -3.91 -8.08
CA PRO A 150 -11.76 -3.29 -7.08
C PRO A 150 -10.91 -2.74 -5.93
N PRO A 151 -11.27 -1.60 -5.32
CA PRO A 151 -10.54 -1.04 -4.19
C PRO A 151 -10.52 -2.05 -3.04
N SER A 152 -9.34 -2.26 -2.48
CA SER A 152 -9.13 -3.15 -1.34
C SER A 152 -9.68 -2.47 -0.09
N THR A 153 -10.83 -2.91 0.42
CA THR A 153 -11.32 -2.46 1.72
C THR A 153 -10.56 -3.19 2.82
N THR A 154 -9.54 -2.56 3.41
CA THR A 154 -8.98 -3.04 4.68
C THR A 154 -8.83 -1.86 5.64
N GLN A 155 -9.72 -1.85 6.64
CA GLN A 155 -9.68 -0.95 7.78
C GLN A 155 -8.49 -1.34 8.66
N GLY A 156 -7.68 -0.35 9.04
CA GLY A 156 -6.35 -0.55 9.61
C GLY A 156 -6.30 -1.37 10.89
N ASP A 157 -5.29 -2.23 10.94
CA ASP A 157 -4.51 -2.55 12.14
C ASP A 157 -3.15 -3.09 11.66
N SER A 158 -2.21 -2.19 11.38
CA SER A 158 -0.83 -2.57 11.05
C SER A 158 -0.03 -2.71 12.34
N SER A 159 -0.12 -3.89 12.93
CA SER A 159 1.00 -4.52 13.65
C SER A 159 1.13 -5.93 13.10
N SER A 160 1.91 -6.08 12.03
CA SER A 160 2.29 -7.40 11.54
C SER A 160 3.77 -7.39 11.15
N SER A 161 4.55 -7.97 12.06
CA SER A 161 5.88 -8.50 11.84
C SER A 161 5.80 -9.68 10.88
N ILE A 162 6.57 -9.66 9.79
CA ILE A 162 6.72 -10.80 8.90
C ILE A 162 8.16 -11.31 9.05
N ALA A 163 8.30 -12.53 9.55
CA ALA A 163 9.53 -13.30 9.50
C ALA A 163 9.33 -14.44 8.49
N SER A 164 10.29 -14.62 7.58
CA SER A 164 10.52 -15.87 6.83
C SER A 164 11.31 -16.84 7.75
N GLU A 165 11.34 -18.16 7.61
CA GLU A 165 11.35 -19.02 6.43
C GLU A 165 11.26 -20.53 6.85
N THR A 166 11.17 -21.42 5.84
CA THR A 166 11.70 -22.82 5.79
C THR A 166 10.73 -24.01 5.96
N SER A 167 10.54 -24.76 4.85
CA SER A 167 10.03 -26.16 4.81
C SER A 167 11.04 -27.18 5.37
N PRO A 168 10.61 -28.39 5.76
CA PRO A 168 10.69 -29.53 4.83
C PRO A 168 9.53 -30.55 4.94
N ALA A 169 9.30 -31.32 3.86
CA ALA A 169 8.52 -32.58 3.85
C ALA A 169 9.42 -33.77 4.26
N PRO A 170 8.90 -34.96 4.68
CA PRO A 170 8.32 -35.92 3.72
C PRO A 170 7.19 -36.87 4.22
N SER A 171 6.33 -37.27 3.26
CA SER A 171 5.56 -38.53 3.00
C SER A 171 5.21 -39.57 4.09
N THR A 172 3.93 -40.02 4.15
CA THR A 172 3.42 -41.34 3.62
C THR A 172 1.91 -41.57 3.89
N THR A 173 1.26 -42.20 2.91
CA THR A 173 -0.14 -42.62 2.66
C THR A 173 -0.58 -43.86 3.47
N PRO A 174 -1.75 -44.53 3.27
CA PRO A 174 -3.09 -44.15 2.74
C PRO A 174 -4.27 -44.71 3.61
N SER A 175 -5.54 -44.34 3.34
CA SER A 175 -6.67 -45.28 3.51
C SER A 175 -7.89 -44.93 2.66
N ASN A 176 -8.52 -45.99 2.17
CA ASN A 176 -9.50 -46.16 1.10
C ASN A 176 -10.95 -45.65 1.35
N ALA A 177 -11.65 -45.60 0.20
CA ALA A 177 -13.07 -45.95 -0.05
C ALA A 177 -14.13 -44.91 0.35
N ALA A 178 -15.29 -44.78 -0.32
CA ALA A 178 -15.85 -45.13 -1.63
C ALA A 178 -17.31 -44.62 -1.57
N GLN A 179 -17.93 -44.30 -2.73
CA GLN A 179 -19.39 -44.21 -2.93
C GLN A 179 -20.12 -43.04 -2.22
N GLN A 180 -21.19 -42.40 -2.71
CA GLN A 180 -22.20 -42.71 -3.73
C GLN A 180 -23.02 -41.43 -4.05
N ILE A 181 -23.50 -41.31 -5.30
CA ILE A 181 -24.78 -40.76 -5.83
C ILE A 181 -25.67 -39.86 -4.95
N GLY A 182 -26.20 -38.78 -5.55
CA GLY A 182 -27.42 -38.13 -5.08
C GLY A 182 -27.88 -36.97 -5.96
N GLN A 183 -28.71 -37.27 -6.96
CA GLN A 183 -29.54 -36.28 -7.68
C GLN A 183 -30.57 -35.66 -6.72
N HIS A 184 -30.77 -34.35 -6.75
CA HIS A 184 -32.04 -33.75 -6.34
C HIS A 184 -32.44 -32.60 -7.27
N VAL A 185 -33.52 -32.89 -8.00
CA VAL A 185 -34.40 -31.96 -8.70
C VAL A 185 -35.16 -31.15 -7.64
N GLY A 186 -35.22 -29.83 -7.80
CA GLY A 186 -35.95 -28.93 -6.90
C GLY A 186 -36.59 -27.78 -7.66
N LEU A 187 -37.77 -28.04 -8.21
CA LEU A 187 -38.69 -27.09 -8.83
C LEU A 187 -39.35 -26.25 -7.71
N ALA A 188 -39.25 -24.92 -7.74
CA ALA A 188 -39.99 -24.05 -6.82
C ALA A 188 -40.76 -22.98 -7.62
N LEU A 189 -42.06 -23.23 -7.74
CA LEU A 189 -43.10 -22.29 -8.15
C LEU A 189 -43.42 -21.38 -6.95
N GLY A 190 -43.46 -20.06 -7.16
CA GLY A 190 -43.86 -19.11 -6.13
C GLY A 190 -44.40 -17.83 -6.75
N ALA A 191 -45.73 -17.70 -6.72
CA ALA A 191 -46.52 -16.63 -7.33
C ALA A 191 -46.27 -15.25 -6.70
N PHE A 192 -46.14 -14.22 -7.54
CA PHE A 192 -46.27 -12.83 -7.15
C PHE A 192 -47.65 -12.31 -7.57
N SER A 193 -48.56 -12.24 -6.60
CA SER A 193 -49.81 -11.48 -6.69
C SER A 193 -49.88 -10.56 -5.49
N PHE A 194 -49.70 -9.26 -5.72
CA PHE A 194 -50.34 -8.23 -4.90
C PHE A 194 -50.76 -7.08 -5.80
N LEU A 195 -52.08 -6.99 -6.00
CA LEU A 195 -52.76 -5.78 -6.41
C LEU A 195 -52.53 -4.69 -5.36
N PHE A 196 -52.18 -3.49 -5.79
CA PHE A 196 -52.58 -2.27 -5.10
C PHE A 196 -53.28 -1.37 -6.11
N LEU A 197 -54.59 -1.24 -5.91
CA LEU A 197 -55.48 -0.37 -6.67
C LEU A 197 -55.64 0.95 -5.89
N GLY A 198 -55.55 2.08 -6.60
CA GLY A 198 -56.33 3.26 -6.24
C GLY A 198 -55.53 4.53 -5.97
N MET A 199 -55.49 5.41 -6.99
CA MET A 199 -55.98 6.80 -6.88
C MET A 199 -55.87 7.50 -8.25
N LEU A 200 -56.95 7.43 -9.05
CA LEU A 200 -57.75 8.55 -9.56
C LEU A 200 -58.88 8.01 -10.44
#